data_AF-A0A957RJK7-F1
#
_entry.id   AF-A0A957RJK7-F1
#
_cell.length_a   1.000
_cell.length_b   1.000
_cell.length_c   1.000
_cell.angle_alpha   90.00
_cell.angle_beta   90.00
_cell.angle_gamma   90.00
#
_symmetry.space_group_name_H-M   'P 1'
#
loop_
_entity.id
_entity.type
_entity.pdbx_description
1 polymer ?
#
loop_
_entity_poly.entity_id
_entity_poly.type
_entity_poly.pdbx_seq_one_letter_code
_entity_poly.pdbx_strand_id
1 'polypeptide(L)'
;GDLARILLGQREVNEVRTFPFHEFVAVGDARRCVAVLAKGLHAYRAGDAGTLHLTLRRAVEWLTAADLANRVGDAGPFFYVPDARCERTVRHEIAVAFCPFAADSMEMQALNAAYQSPPLLVEAGGHGTRTQWAFLRADAPLSALQVAPAGLHARLYNPTPDAVSLSDPLARSDVWGEAAPGRIESVPPHAIVDVLLPAPPQPASRTAPVVVHDGPAWRVGANRSRPDPAVLAALEQRTAALTAQLAELAPAAPNSSTADRLRREHHRYVL
;
A
#
# COMPACT_ATOMS: atom_id res chain seq x y z
N GLY A 1 15.26 -15.30 33.20
CA GLY A 1 14.20 -16.30 33.43
C GLY A 1 13.32 -16.35 32.20
N ASP A 2 12.99 -17.55 31.72
CA ASP A 2 12.30 -17.78 30.44
C ASP A 2 10.99 -17.01 30.28
N LEU A 3 10.32 -16.67 31.39
CA LEU A 3 9.09 -15.88 31.40
C LEU A 3 9.25 -14.48 30.78
N ALA A 4 10.42 -13.84 30.93
CA ALA A 4 10.67 -12.52 30.37
C ALA A 4 10.81 -12.54 28.84
N ARG A 5 11.29 -13.65 28.26
CA ARG A 5 11.41 -13.84 26.80
C ARG A 5 10.06 -14.03 26.13
N ILE A 6 9.11 -14.67 26.83
CA ILE A 6 7.77 -14.98 26.34
C ILE A 6 6.84 -13.74 26.42
N LEU A 7 7.02 -12.89 27.43
CA LEU A 7 6.18 -11.71 27.66
C LEU A 7 6.68 -10.42 26.97
N LEU A 8 7.90 -10.42 26.41
CA LEU A 8 8.42 -9.32 25.62
C LEU A 8 7.90 -9.47 24.18
N GLY A 9 6.89 -8.68 23.82
CA GLY A 9 6.50 -8.50 22.43
C GLY A 9 7.70 -8.05 21.60
N GLN A 10 7.75 -8.50 20.34
CA GLN A 10 8.89 -8.30 19.45
C GLN A 10 9.36 -6.84 19.44
N ARG A 11 10.62 -6.59 19.81
CA ARG A 11 11.26 -5.27 19.70
C ARG A 11 12.43 -5.34 18.73
N GLU A 12 12.48 -4.38 17.82
CA GLU A 12 13.70 -4.10 17.06
C GLU A 12 14.73 -3.53 18.03
N VAL A 13 15.93 -4.11 18.05
CA VAL A 13 17.03 -3.69 18.92
C VAL A 13 17.90 -2.64 18.22
N ASN A 14 17.78 -2.53 16.90
CA ASN A 14 18.55 -1.62 16.06
C ASN A 14 17.69 -0.52 15.42
N GLU A 15 18.37 0.48 14.88
CA GLU A 15 17.76 1.58 14.13
C GLU A 15 17.00 1.08 12.89
N VAL A 16 15.75 1.54 12.73
CA VAL A 16 14.95 1.31 11.53
C VAL A 16 15.39 2.30 10.45
N ARG A 17 16.03 1.79 9.39
CA ARG A 17 16.51 2.59 8.25
C ARG A 17 15.70 2.42 6.97
N THR A 18 14.61 1.66 7.02
CA THR A 18 13.72 1.43 5.88
C THR A 18 12.41 2.16 6.14
N PHE A 19 12.03 3.04 5.22
CA PHE A 19 10.86 3.88 5.33
C PHE A 19 9.86 3.56 4.23
N PRO A 20 8.55 3.68 4.52
CA PRO A 20 7.53 3.53 3.51
C PRO A 20 7.53 4.72 2.55
N PHE A 21 7.17 4.48 1.29
CA PHE A 21 6.77 5.53 0.36
C PHE A 21 5.63 5.00 -0.54
N HIS A 22 4.88 5.90 -1.18
CA HIS A 22 3.77 5.48 -2.04
C HIS A 22 4.18 5.49 -3.51
N GLU A 23 4.46 6.67 -4.06
CA GLU A 23 4.60 6.88 -5.50
C GLU A 23 5.96 7.44 -5.90
N PHE A 24 6.54 8.29 -5.05
CA PHE A 24 7.89 8.81 -5.25
C PHE A 24 8.59 9.06 -3.92
N VAL A 25 9.92 9.20 -4.01
CA VAL A 25 10.79 9.72 -2.97
C VAL A 25 11.76 10.70 -3.62
N ALA A 26 12.11 11.78 -2.93
CA ALA A 26 12.98 12.81 -3.49
C ALA A 26 14.01 13.30 -2.49
N VAL A 27 15.13 13.79 -3.02
CA VAL A 27 16.17 14.51 -2.27
C VAL A 27 16.32 15.88 -2.91
N GLY A 28 16.28 16.94 -2.11
CA GLY A 28 16.30 18.30 -2.62
C GLY A 28 16.35 19.35 -1.54
N ASP A 29 16.30 20.60 -1.98
CA ASP A 29 16.13 21.79 -1.17
C ASP A 29 14.75 22.42 -1.45
N ALA A 30 14.49 23.61 -0.90
CA ALA A 30 13.24 24.34 -1.09
C ALA A 30 12.99 24.86 -2.52
N ARG A 31 13.91 24.63 -3.47
CA ARG A 31 13.84 25.14 -4.85
C ARG A 31 13.99 24.07 -5.91
N ARG A 32 14.63 22.95 -5.61
CA ARG A 32 14.90 21.88 -6.59
C ARG A 32 15.04 20.53 -5.91
N CYS A 33 14.68 19.47 -6.62
CA CYS A 33 14.87 18.11 -6.13
C CYS A 33 15.25 17.14 -7.25
N VAL A 34 15.78 15.99 -6.85
CA VAL A 34 15.87 14.80 -7.68
C VAL A 34 14.89 13.79 -7.10
N ALA A 35 13.91 13.37 -7.90
CA ALA A 35 12.87 12.44 -7.49
C ALA A 35 13.07 11.08 -8.17
N VAL A 36 12.86 10.01 -7.41
CA VAL A 36 12.67 8.65 -7.94
C VAL A 36 11.19 8.33 -7.82
N LEU A 37 10.54 8.14 -8.97
CA LEU A 37 9.15 7.73 -9.07
C LEU A 37 9.09 6.23 -9.32
N ALA A 38 8.14 5.53 -8.71
CA ALA A 38 8.00 4.10 -8.89
C ALA A 38 6.54 3.65 -8.89
N LYS A 39 6.25 2.56 -9.60
CA LYS A 39 4.94 1.91 -9.58
C LYS A 39 4.96 0.63 -8.77
N GLY A 40 4.26 0.63 -7.63
CA GLY A 40 4.10 -0.56 -6.78
C GLY A 40 5.36 -0.93 -5.97
N LEU A 41 6.27 0.02 -5.76
CA LEU A 41 7.36 -0.10 -4.78
C LEU A 41 7.02 0.78 -3.57
N HIS A 42 7.21 0.23 -2.37
CA HIS A 42 6.75 0.89 -1.15
C HIS A 42 7.79 1.02 -0.05
N ALA A 43 9.05 0.68 -0.33
CA ALA A 43 10.11 0.74 0.66
C ALA A 43 11.39 1.33 0.09
N TYR A 44 11.91 2.33 0.78
CA TYR A 44 13.20 2.94 0.47
C TYR A 44 14.06 3.07 1.73
N ARG A 45 15.35 3.30 1.52
CA ARG A 45 16.30 3.71 2.56
C ARG A 45 17.06 4.93 2.07
N ALA A 46 17.09 5.97 2.91
CA ALA A 46 17.99 7.10 2.72
C ALA A 46 19.38 6.70 3.23
N GLY A 47 20.38 6.87 2.37
CA GLY A 47 21.80 6.75 2.70
C GLY A 47 22.46 8.12 2.85
N ASP A 48 23.77 8.09 3.08
CA ASP A 48 24.56 9.32 3.19
C ASP A 48 24.59 10.10 1.87
N ALA A 49 24.83 11.40 1.98
CA ALA A 49 24.97 12.33 0.85
C ALA A 49 23.81 12.30 -0.16
N GLY A 50 22.58 11.98 0.30
CA GLY A 50 21.39 12.00 -0.55
C GLY A 50 21.20 10.75 -1.41
N THR A 51 21.86 9.64 -1.08
CA THR A 51 21.67 8.37 -1.79
C THR A 51 20.33 7.75 -1.45
N LEU A 52 19.55 7.34 -2.46
CA LEU A 52 18.29 6.63 -2.28
C LEU A 52 18.42 5.16 -2.70
N HIS A 53 18.12 4.24 -1.79
CA HIS A 53 18.05 2.82 -2.07
C HIS A 53 16.59 2.38 -2.13
N LEU A 54 16.13 1.89 -3.29
CA LEU A 54 14.78 1.32 -3.43
C LEU A 54 14.82 -0.20 -3.25
N THR A 55 13.89 -0.72 -2.47
CA THR A 55 13.72 -2.18 -2.33
C THR A 55 12.90 -2.69 -3.50
N LEU A 56 13.56 -3.32 -4.48
CA LEU A 56 12.86 -3.91 -5.64
C LEU A 56 12.10 -5.18 -5.27
N ARG A 57 12.73 -6.05 -4.47
CA ARG A 57 12.17 -7.32 -4.06
C ARG A 57 12.72 -7.74 -2.70
N ARG A 58 11.85 -8.27 -1.86
CA ARG A 58 12.20 -8.96 -0.62
C ARG A 58 11.62 -10.37 -0.70
N ALA A 59 12.50 -11.36 -0.79
CA ALA A 59 12.13 -12.77 -0.81
C ALA A 59 12.36 -13.35 0.59
N VAL A 60 11.33 -13.97 1.14
CA VAL A 60 11.38 -14.70 2.42
C VAL A 60 10.64 -16.02 2.26
N GLU A 61 10.82 -16.96 3.17
CA GLU A 61 10.07 -18.21 3.11
C GLU A 61 9.42 -18.60 4.44
N TRP A 62 9.61 -17.75 5.46
CA TRP A 62 9.02 -17.88 6.78
C TRP A 62 8.38 -16.55 7.17
N LEU A 63 7.15 -16.60 7.69
CA LEU A 63 6.45 -15.41 8.18
C LEU A 63 7.15 -14.83 9.41
N THR A 64 7.58 -15.72 10.30
CA THR A 64 8.39 -15.42 11.47
C THR A 64 9.65 -16.27 11.40
N ALA A 65 10.81 -15.65 11.66
CA ALA A 65 12.09 -16.34 11.70
C ALA A 65 12.59 -16.38 13.13
N ALA A 66 13.08 -17.55 13.55
CA ALA A 66 13.71 -17.72 14.85
C ALA A 66 15.04 -16.95 14.86
N ASP A 67 15.46 -16.48 16.03
CA ASP A 67 16.81 -15.97 16.26
C ASP A 67 17.26 -14.86 15.29
N LEU A 68 16.35 -13.93 14.97
CA LEU A 68 16.70 -12.72 14.24
C LEU A 68 17.72 -11.91 15.04
N ALA A 69 18.93 -11.75 14.51
CA ALA A 69 20.09 -11.13 15.17
C ALA A 69 19.81 -9.76 15.82
N ASN A 70 18.81 -9.04 15.32
CA ASN A 70 18.47 -7.68 15.72
C ASN A 70 17.11 -7.59 16.44
N ARG A 71 16.56 -8.72 16.92
CA ARG A 71 15.25 -8.78 17.56
C ARG A 71 15.28 -9.64 18.82
N VAL A 72 14.52 -9.21 19.82
CA VAL A 72 14.27 -9.98 21.05
C VAL A 72 12.77 -10.20 21.18
N GLY A 73 12.39 -11.42 21.58
CA GLY A 73 11.00 -11.86 21.70
C GLY A 73 10.54 -12.71 20.51
N ASP A 74 9.38 -13.35 20.66
CA ASP A 74 8.73 -14.11 19.60
C ASP A 74 7.80 -13.20 18.77
N ALA A 75 7.83 -13.39 17.46
CA ALA A 75 7.06 -12.65 16.47
C ALA A 75 5.69 -13.27 16.20
N GLY A 76 5.43 -14.47 16.73
CA GLY A 76 4.25 -15.27 16.47
C GLY A 76 4.57 -16.60 15.76
N PRO A 77 3.53 -17.38 15.44
CA PRO A 77 3.68 -18.75 14.95
C PRO A 77 4.53 -18.87 13.69
N PHE A 78 5.42 -19.88 13.67
CA PHE A 78 6.30 -20.22 12.56
C PHE A 78 5.53 -20.80 11.38
N PHE A 79 5.19 -19.95 10.41
CA PHE A 79 4.54 -20.37 9.17
C PHE A 79 5.52 -20.44 8.00
N TYR A 80 5.60 -21.64 7.40
CA TYR A 80 6.30 -21.85 6.14
C TYR A 80 5.47 -21.32 4.98
N VAL A 81 6.00 -20.33 4.27
CA VAL A 81 5.32 -19.58 3.21
C VAL A 81 6.18 -19.56 1.93
N PRO A 82 6.32 -20.70 1.24
CA PRO A 82 7.24 -20.84 0.11
C PRO A 82 6.97 -19.83 -1.02
N ASP A 83 5.72 -19.45 -1.22
CA ASP A 83 5.31 -18.47 -2.22
C ASP A 83 5.84 -17.05 -1.95
N ALA A 84 6.18 -16.73 -0.70
CA ALA A 84 6.78 -15.45 -0.30
C ALA A 84 8.23 -15.31 -0.79
N ARG A 85 8.84 -16.37 -1.36
CA ARG A 85 10.13 -16.26 -2.05
C ARG A 85 9.99 -15.44 -3.32
N CYS A 86 8.76 -15.23 -3.80
CA CYS A 86 8.46 -14.45 -5.00
C CYS A 86 9.17 -14.99 -6.25
N GLU A 87 9.31 -16.30 -6.40
CA GLU A 87 9.93 -16.93 -7.59
C GLU A 87 9.02 -16.77 -8.81
N ARG A 88 9.04 -15.58 -9.40
CA ARG A 88 8.25 -15.18 -10.55
C ARG A 88 8.93 -14.02 -11.25
N THR A 89 8.58 -13.81 -12.52
CA THR A 89 8.98 -12.59 -13.23
C THR A 89 8.22 -11.40 -12.65
N VAL A 90 8.92 -10.29 -12.39
CA VAL A 90 8.28 -9.03 -11.98
C VAL A 90 8.87 -7.92 -12.83
N ARG A 91 8.01 -7.08 -13.43
CA ARG A 91 8.43 -5.87 -14.14
C ARG A 91 8.34 -4.69 -13.17
N HIS A 92 9.49 -4.12 -12.83
CA HIS A 92 9.56 -2.88 -12.05
C HIS A 92 9.59 -1.68 -13.00
N GLU A 93 8.74 -0.69 -12.74
CA GLU A 93 8.72 0.58 -13.47
C GLU A 93 9.18 1.68 -12.52
N ILE A 94 10.27 2.33 -12.89
CA ILE A 94 10.95 3.35 -12.10
C ILE A 94 11.36 4.46 -13.04
N ALA A 95 11.26 5.71 -12.60
CA ALA A 95 11.78 6.88 -13.30
C ALA A 95 12.60 7.74 -12.35
N VAL A 96 13.57 8.47 -12.91
CA VAL A 96 14.35 9.48 -12.20
C VAL A 96 14.08 10.83 -12.87
N ALA A 97 13.70 11.82 -12.08
CA ALA A 97 13.40 13.17 -12.55
C ALA A 97 14.29 14.20 -11.84
N PHE A 98 14.83 15.14 -12.60
CA PHE A 98 15.55 16.30 -12.10
C PHE A 98 14.62 17.51 -12.19
N CYS A 99 14.17 17.98 -11.04
CA CYS A 99 13.06 18.91 -10.94
C CYS A 99 13.56 20.30 -10.53
N PRO A 100 13.22 21.37 -11.28
CA PRO A 100 13.53 22.75 -10.92
C PRO A 100 12.53 23.34 -9.91
N PHE A 101 11.96 22.51 -9.04
CA PHE A 101 10.99 22.85 -8.00
C PHE A 101 11.16 21.91 -6.80
N ALA A 102 10.60 22.29 -5.65
CA ALA A 102 10.69 21.52 -4.41
C ALA A 102 9.92 20.19 -4.48
N ALA A 103 10.28 19.23 -3.63
CA ALA A 103 9.63 17.91 -3.61
C ALA A 103 8.17 17.94 -3.10
N ASP A 104 7.83 18.93 -2.30
CA ASP A 104 6.49 19.17 -1.74
C ASP A 104 5.67 20.16 -2.59
N SER A 105 6.13 20.50 -3.80
CA SER A 105 5.44 21.45 -4.68
C SER A 105 4.30 20.80 -5.48
N MET A 106 3.39 21.63 -5.97
CA MET A 106 2.29 21.21 -6.86
C MET A 106 2.80 20.65 -8.19
N GLU A 107 3.92 21.18 -8.70
CA GLU A 107 4.56 20.69 -9.92
C GLU A 107 5.08 19.25 -9.75
N MET A 108 5.63 18.91 -8.58
CA MET A 108 6.05 17.54 -8.28
C MET A 108 4.85 16.58 -8.28
N GLN A 109 3.72 17.02 -7.74
CA GLN A 109 2.49 16.23 -7.74
C GLN A 109 1.92 16.05 -9.14
N ALA A 110 1.94 17.09 -9.97
CA ALA A 110 1.51 17.01 -11.36
C ALA A 110 2.40 16.05 -12.17
N LEU A 111 3.72 16.13 -11.99
CA LEU A 111 4.68 15.20 -12.61
C LEU A 111 4.42 13.76 -12.17
N ASN A 112 4.23 13.55 -10.87
CA ASN A 112 3.96 12.24 -10.32
C ASN A 112 2.62 11.67 -10.82
N ALA A 113 1.55 12.46 -10.82
CA ALA A 113 0.24 12.05 -11.35
C ALA A 113 0.34 11.63 -12.83
N ALA A 114 1.08 12.38 -13.65
CA ALA A 114 1.31 12.05 -15.06
C ALA A 114 2.11 10.74 -15.25
N TYR A 115 3.05 10.46 -14.34
CA TYR A 115 3.80 9.21 -14.36
C TYR A 115 2.94 8.00 -13.92
N GLN A 116 2.17 8.16 -12.86
CA GLN A 116 1.33 7.09 -12.30
C GLN A 116 0.16 6.74 -13.23
N SER A 117 -0.44 7.75 -13.83
CA SER A 117 -1.65 7.65 -14.66
C SER A 117 -1.36 8.15 -16.08
N PRO A 118 -0.69 7.34 -16.93
CA PRO A 118 -0.47 7.71 -18.32
C PRO A 118 -1.82 7.87 -19.07
N PRO A 119 -1.86 8.64 -20.17
CA PRO A 119 -3.06 8.76 -21.00
C PRO A 119 -3.57 7.39 -21.44
N LEU A 120 -4.91 7.24 -21.51
CA LEU A 120 -5.55 6.05 -22.06
C LEU A 120 -5.86 6.29 -23.54
N LEU A 121 -5.29 5.48 -24.41
CA LEU A 121 -5.57 5.45 -25.84
C LEU A 121 -6.72 4.49 -26.12
N VAL A 122 -7.83 5.06 -26.58
CA VAL A 122 -9.02 4.31 -26.99
C VAL A 122 -9.36 4.60 -28.45
N GLU A 123 -9.81 3.57 -29.15
CA GLU A 123 -10.34 3.65 -30.50
C GLU A 123 -11.83 3.29 -30.48
N ALA A 124 -12.64 4.13 -31.10
CA ALA A 124 -14.08 3.91 -31.22
C ALA A 124 -14.53 4.24 -32.65
N GLY A 125 -15.34 3.37 -33.23
CA GLY A 125 -15.93 3.59 -34.55
C GLY A 125 -17.08 4.60 -34.50
N GLY A 126 -17.05 5.62 -35.35
CA GLY A 126 -18.16 6.57 -35.47
C GLY A 126 -18.01 7.52 -36.66
N HIS A 127 -19.13 8.10 -37.11
CA HIS A 127 -19.18 9.10 -38.19
C HIS A 127 -19.14 10.54 -37.65
N GLY A 128 -18.68 10.73 -36.41
CA GLY A 128 -18.60 12.03 -35.76
C GLY A 128 -17.38 12.84 -36.19
N THR A 129 -17.39 14.13 -35.91
CA THR A 129 -16.21 14.99 -36.04
C THR A 129 -15.31 14.85 -34.80
N ARG A 130 -13.99 14.96 -35.01
CA ARG A 130 -13.04 15.01 -33.89
C ARG A 130 -13.34 16.23 -33.03
N THR A 131 -13.51 15.99 -31.74
CA THR A 131 -13.78 17.01 -30.73
C THR A 131 -12.80 16.85 -29.57
N GLN A 132 -12.62 17.92 -28.80
CA GLN A 132 -11.82 17.92 -27.58
C GLN A 132 -12.66 18.56 -26.48
N TRP A 133 -12.66 17.94 -25.30
CA TRP A 133 -13.39 18.43 -24.15
C TRP A 133 -12.47 18.46 -22.92
N ALA A 134 -12.61 19.48 -22.10
CA ALA A 134 -11.99 19.57 -20.78
C ALA A 134 -13.12 19.56 -19.75
N PHE A 135 -13.36 18.40 -19.12
CA PHE A 135 -14.47 18.23 -18.17
C PHE A 135 -14.07 18.54 -16.73
N LEU A 136 -12.79 18.38 -16.40
CA LEU A 136 -12.25 18.67 -15.09
C LEU A 136 -10.90 19.36 -15.23
N ARG A 137 -10.81 20.54 -14.65
CA ARG A 137 -9.54 21.18 -14.28
C ARG A 137 -9.59 21.34 -12.76
N ALA A 138 -8.64 20.71 -12.08
CA ALA A 138 -8.51 20.85 -10.63
C ALA A 138 -7.22 21.62 -10.35
N ASP A 139 -7.30 22.63 -9.49
CA ASP A 139 -6.13 23.42 -9.06
C ASP A 139 -5.31 22.69 -7.97
N ALA A 140 -5.86 21.62 -7.39
CA ALA A 140 -5.23 20.75 -6.42
C ALA A 140 -5.24 19.28 -6.89
N PRO A 141 -4.31 18.42 -6.42
CA PRO A 141 -4.25 17.03 -6.87
C PRO A 141 -5.49 16.25 -6.42
N LEU A 142 -5.92 15.35 -7.30
CA LEU A 142 -7.11 14.53 -7.15
C LEU A 142 -6.72 13.15 -6.62
N SER A 143 -7.30 12.72 -5.51
CA SER A 143 -7.10 11.35 -4.99
C SER A 143 -8.26 10.41 -5.32
N ALA A 144 -9.44 10.95 -5.63
CA ALA A 144 -10.60 10.14 -6.01
C ALA A 144 -11.56 10.93 -6.91
N LEU A 145 -12.19 10.23 -7.84
CA LEU A 145 -13.27 10.73 -8.69
C LEU A 145 -14.32 9.63 -8.85
N GLN A 146 -15.56 9.90 -8.45
CA GLN A 146 -16.64 8.92 -8.49
C GLN A 146 -17.96 9.56 -8.87
N VAL A 147 -18.81 8.79 -9.55
CA VAL A 147 -20.21 9.18 -9.77
C VAL A 147 -20.98 8.92 -8.47
N ALA A 148 -21.67 9.95 -7.96
CA ALA A 148 -22.48 9.91 -6.75
C ALA A 148 -23.92 10.36 -7.07
N PRO A 149 -24.91 10.10 -6.19
CA PRO A 149 -26.29 10.52 -6.42
C PRO A 149 -26.46 12.03 -6.66
N ALA A 150 -25.68 12.85 -5.94
CA ALA A 150 -25.71 14.30 -6.04
C ALA A 150 -24.89 14.88 -7.22
N GLY A 151 -24.17 14.04 -7.97
CA GLY A 151 -23.33 14.48 -9.08
C GLY A 151 -21.99 13.77 -9.15
N LEU A 152 -20.97 14.44 -9.70
CA LEU A 152 -19.62 13.90 -9.77
C LEU A 152 -18.86 14.29 -8.50
N HIS A 153 -18.59 13.33 -7.63
CA HIS A 153 -17.84 13.54 -6.40
C HIS A 153 -16.34 13.45 -6.66
N ALA A 154 -15.58 14.45 -6.18
CA ALA A 154 -14.13 14.49 -6.24
C ALA A 154 -13.53 14.73 -4.86
N ARG A 155 -12.42 14.05 -4.59
CA ARG A 155 -11.58 14.30 -3.40
C ARG A 155 -10.28 14.96 -3.82
N LEU A 156 -10.08 16.19 -3.35
CA LEU A 156 -8.87 16.97 -3.56
C LEU A 156 -8.05 16.98 -2.28
N TYR A 157 -6.73 17.05 -2.41
CA TYR A 157 -5.85 17.23 -1.25
C TYR A 157 -4.81 18.30 -1.53
N ASN A 158 -4.23 18.89 -0.49
CA ASN A 158 -3.14 19.85 -0.63
C ASN A 158 -1.89 19.28 0.04
N PRO A 159 -0.85 18.89 -0.72
CA PRO A 159 0.38 18.36 -0.14
C PRO A 159 1.36 19.45 0.33
N THR A 160 1.07 20.71 0.05
CA THR A 160 1.96 21.85 0.28
C THR A 160 1.69 22.50 1.65
N PRO A 161 2.66 23.27 2.19
CA PRO A 161 2.48 24.03 3.42
C PRO A 161 1.63 25.30 3.26
N ASP A 162 1.30 25.69 2.03
CA ASP A 162 0.54 26.89 1.71
C ASP A 162 -0.87 26.54 1.24
N ALA A 163 -1.85 27.42 1.44
CA ALA A 163 -3.19 27.18 0.94
C ALA A 163 -3.23 27.24 -0.60
N VAL A 164 -3.93 26.30 -1.23
CA VAL A 164 -4.14 26.29 -2.69
C VAL A 164 -5.49 26.92 -2.99
N SER A 165 -5.49 28.09 -3.65
CA SER A 165 -6.72 28.73 -4.13
C SER A 165 -7.29 27.96 -5.32
N LEU A 166 -8.61 27.77 -5.32
CA LEU A 166 -9.34 27.20 -6.44
C LEU A 166 -9.75 28.32 -7.39
N SER A 167 -9.60 28.09 -8.70
CA SER A 167 -9.98 29.02 -9.75
C SER A 167 -11.49 29.28 -9.74
N ASP A 168 -12.28 28.25 -9.45
CA ASP A 168 -13.74 28.31 -9.31
C ASP A 168 -14.16 27.68 -7.98
N PRO A 169 -15.02 28.35 -7.18
CA PRO A 169 -15.52 27.77 -5.94
C PRO A 169 -16.32 26.48 -6.20
N LEU A 170 -15.98 25.39 -5.52
CA LEU A 170 -16.66 24.09 -5.69
C LEU A 170 -17.68 23.85 -4.60
N ALA A 171 -18.80 23.19 -4.93
CA ALA A 171 -19.79 22.81 -3.93
C ALA A 171 -19.20 21.74 -2.99
N ARG A 172 -19.46 21.85 -1.69
CA ARG A 172 -18.94 20.89 -0.73
C ARG A 172 -19.74 19.59 -0.78
N SER A 173 -19.06 18.46 -0.55
CA SER A 173 -19.71 17.19 -0.18
C SER A 173 -19.15 16.64 1.11
N ASP A 174 -19.82 15.61 1.64
CA ASP A 174 -19.21 14.70 2.60
C ASP A 174 -18.36 13.62 1.91
N VAL A 175 -17.75 12.75 2.71
CA VAL A 175 -16.88 11.66 2.23
C VAL A 175 -17.59 10.60 1.41
N TRP A 176 -18.93 10.58 1.42
CA TRP A 176 -19.78 9.64 0.69
C TRP A 176 -20.28 10.22 -0.64
N GLY A 177 -20.04 11.51 -0.88
CA GLY A 177 -20.49 12.22 -2.08
C GLY A 177 -21.89 12.81 -1.97
N GLU A 178 -22.41 12.97 -0.75
CA GLU A 178 -23.66 13.69 -0.49
C GLU A 178 -23.40 15.19 -0.40
N ALA A 179 -24.35 15.99 -0.88
CA ALA A 179 -24.21 17.45 -0.88
C ALA A 179 -24.14 17.99 0.56
N ALA A 180 -23.13 18.83 0.83
CA ALA A 180 -22.96 19.51 2.11
C ALA A 180 -23.09 21.03 1.94
N PRO A 181 -23.55 21.76 2.97
CA PRO A 181 -23.66 23.22 2.89
C PRO A 181 -22.29 23.89 2.67
N GLY A 182 -22.30 24.93 1.84
CA GLY A 182 -21.15 25.80 1.59
C GLY A 182 -20.39 25.48 0.31
N ARG A 183 -19.40 26.31 0.03
CA ARG A 183 -18.47 26.17 -1.10
C ARG A 183 -17.05 26.19 -0.60
N ILE A 184 -16.16 25.56 -1.35
CA ILE A 184 -14.73 25.52 -1.08
C ILE A 184 -14.06 26.41 -2.11
N GLU A 185 -13.36 27.44 -1.64
CA GLU A 185 -12.61 28.41 -2.45
C GLU A 185 -11.10 28.17 -2.38
N SER A 186 -10.65 27.44 -1.37
CA SER A 186 -9.26 27.03 -1.22
C SER A 186 -9.14 25.71 -0.48
N VAL A 187 -8.07 24.97 -0.74
CA VAL A 187 -7.69 23.77 0.00
C VAL A 187 -6.60 24.17 1.01
N PRO A 188 -6.88 24.14 2.33
CA PRO A 188 -5.89 24.51 3.35
C PRO A 188 -4.63 23.65 3.29
N PRO A 189 -3.51 24.08 3.89
CA PRO A 189 -2.29 23.29 3.97
C PRO A 189 -2.54 21.88 4.52
N HIS A 190 -2.02 20.85 3.83
CA HIS A 190 -2.14 19.45 4.25
C HIS A 190 -3.57 18.92 4.44
N ALA A 191 -4.57 19.65 3.93
CA ALA A 191 -5.97 19.28 4.06
C ALA A 191 -6.45 18.41 2.89
N ILE A 192 -7.48 17.62 3.17
CA ILE A 192 -8.26 16.88 2.20
C ILE A 192 -9.67 17.48 2.19
N VAL A 193 -10.22 17.71 1.01
CA VAL A 193 -11.57 18.23 0.85
C VAL A 193 -12.37 17.38 -0.14
N ASP A 194 -13.65 17.22 0.16
CA ASP A 194 -14.62 16.51 -0.67
C ASP A 194 -15.55 17.54 -1.33
N VAL A 195 -15.68 17.46 -2.65
CA VAL A 195 -16.41 18.42 -3.47
C VAL A 195 -17.29 17.75 -4.52
N LEU A 196 -18.38 18.41 -4.88
CA LEU A 196 -19.18 18.09 -6.05
C LEU A 196 -18.72 18.93 -7.23
N LEU A 197 -18.32 18.24 -8.29
CA LEU A 197 -18.03 18.80 -9.59
C LEU A 197 -19.32 18.93 -10.41
N PRO A 198 -19.34 19.86 -11.39
CA PRO A 198 -20.41 19.92 -12.37
C PRO A 198 -20.63 18.55 -13.03
N ALA A 199 -21.89 18.18 -13.24
CA ALA A 199 -22.21 16.90 -13.86
C ALA A 199 -21.52 16.79 -15.24
N PRO A 200 -20.94 15.63 -15.59
CA PRO A 200 -20.40 15.42 -16.93
C PRO A 200 -21.53 15.57 -17.97
N PRO A 201 -21.18 15.83 -19.25
CA PRO A 201 -22.17 15.77 -20.31
C PRO A 201 -22.85 14.39 -20.29
N GLN A 202 -24.15 14.37 -20.56
CA GLN A 202 -24.88 13.11 -20.65
C GLN A 202 -24.21 12.21 -21.70
N PRO A 203 -23.88 10.96 -21.34
CA PRO A 203 -23.32 10.02 -22.31
C PRO A 203 -24.31 9.84 -23.47
N ALA A 204 -23.78 9.79 -24.70
CA ALA A 204 -24.60 9.55 -25.87
C ALA A 204 -25.34 8.21 -25.72
N SER A 205 -26.61 8.17 -26.14
CA SER A 205 -27.50 7.01 -26.01
C SER A 205 -27.13 5.82 -26.90
N ARG A 206 -26.10 5.96 -27.76
CA ARG A 206 -25.63 4.91 -28.66
C ARG A 206 -24.37 4.26 -28.12
N THR A 207 -24.41 2.94 -28.00
CA THR A 207 -23.24 2.12 -27.74
C THR A 207 -22.43 1.95 -29.03
N ALA A 208 -21.10 2.04 -28.91
CA ALA A 208 -20.16 1.74 -29.97
C ALA A 208 -19.10 0.76 -29.42
N PRO A 209 -18.59 -0.17 -30.24
CA PRO A 209 -17.45 -0.98 -29.83
C PRO A 209 -16.24 -0.07 -29.60
N VAL A 210 -15.55 -0.28 -28.48
CA VAL A 210 -14.33 0.45 -28.11
C VAL A 210 -13.19 -0.54 -27.97
N VAL A 211 -12.04 -0.21 -28.54
CA VAL A 211 -10.78 -0.94 -28.36
C VAL A 211 -9.86 -0.08 -27.50
N VAL A 212 -9.33 -0.64 -26.43
CA VAL A 212 -8.35 0.02 -25.55
C VAL A 212 -6.96 -0.47 -25.97
N HIS A 213 -6.07 0.45 -26.35
CA HIS A 213 -4.75 0.11 -26.91
C HIS A 213 -3.66 -0.06 -25.83
N ASP A 214 -3.73 0.70 -24.74
CA ASP A 214 -2.70 0.79 -23.69
C ASP A 214 -3.29 0.61 -22.29
N GLY A 215 -4.15 -0.40 -22.15
CA GLY A 215 -4.77 -0.76 -20.88
C GLY A 215 -3.75 -1.15 -19.80
N PRO A 216 -4.19 -1.21 -18.53
CA PRO A 216 -3.31 -1.55 -17.41
C PRO A 216 -2.66 -2.92 -17.62
N ALA A 217 -1.32 -2.92 -17.70
CA ALA A 217 -0.55 -4.14 -17.88
C ALA A 217 -0.33 -4.86 -16.54
N TRP A 218 -0.55 -6.17 -16.53
CA TRP A 218 -0.21 -7.01 -15.40
C TRP A 218 1.31 -7.13 -15.28
N ARG A 219 1.87 -6.73 -14.13
CA ARG A 219 3.34 -6.63 -13.92
C ARG A 219 3.98 -7.84 -13.24
N VAL A 220 3.19 -8.86 -12.91
CA VAL A 220 3.61 -10.01 -12.11
C VAL A 220 3.39 -11.32 -12.87
N GLY A 221 4.45 -12.05 -13.17
CA GLY A 221 4.34 -13.36 -13.83
C GLY A 221 3.74 -14.45 -12.93
N ALA A 222 3.53 -15.63 -13.52
CA ALA A 222 3.09 -16.80 -12.78
C ALA A 222 4.08 -17.18 -11.66
N ASN A 223 3.55 -17.62 -10.53
CA ASN A 223 4.35 -18.13 -9.42
C ASN A 223 4.97 -19.49 -9.78
N ARG A 224 6.28 -19.62 -9.56
CA ARG A 224 7.04 -20.86 -9.78
C ARG A 224 7.55 -21.49 -8.49
N SER A 225 7.29 -20.85 -7.35
CA SER A 225 7.73 -21.33 -6.04
C SER A 225 7.16 -22.72 -5.77
N ARG A 226 8.00 -23.63 -5.26
CA ARG A 226 7.57 -24.94 -4.79
C ARG A 226 7.98 -25.12 -3.33
N PRO A 227 7.11 -25.67 -2.46
CA PRO A 227 7.53 -26.07 -1.12
C PRO A 227 8.73 -27.02 -1.19
N ASP A 228 9.70 -26.85 -0.28
CA ASP A 228 10.78 -27.81 -0.12
C ASP A 228 10.22 -29.08 0.54
N PRO A 229 10.29 -30.26 -0.12
CA PRO A 229 9.80 -31.52 0.45
C PRO A 229 10.44 -31.88 1.79
N ALA A 230 11.71 -31.54 2.00
CA ALA A 230 12.40 -31.83 3.26
C ALA A 230 11.85 -30.98 4.42
N VAL A 231 11.54 -29.70 4.15
CA VAL A 231 10.92 -28.81 5.13
C VAL A 231 9.51 -29.31 5.47
N LEU A 232 8.72 -29.73 4.46
CA LEU A 232 7.39 -30.30 4.72
C LEU A 232 7.47 -31.55 5.59
N ALA A 233 8.37 -32.49 5.27
CA ALA A 233 8.54 -33.71 6.06
C ALA A 233 8.96 -33.40 7.51
N ALA A 234 9.84 -32.42 7.72
CA ALA A 234 10.23 -31.99 9.06
C ALA A 234 9.06 -31.37 9.85
N LEU A 235 8.23 -30.55 9.20
CA LEU A 235 7.03 -29.97 9.81
C LEU A 235 5.98 -31.03 10.17
N GLU A 236 5.80 -32.05 9.32
CA GLU A 236 4.92 -33.19 9.59
C GLU A 236 5.40 -33.99 10.81
N GLN A 237 6.70 -34.29 10.88
CA GLN A 237 7.31 -34.96 12.03
C GLN A 237 7.14 -34.13 13.31
N ARG A 238 7.35 -32.81 13.24
CA ARG A 238 7.17 -31.92 14.38
C ARG A 238 5.72 -31.89 14.85
N THR A 239 4.77 -31.84 13.92
CA THR A 239 3.33 -31.88 14.20
C THR A 239 2.95 -33.19 14.88
N ALA A 240 3.45 -34.33 14.37
CA ALA A 240 3.22 -35.64 14.99
C ALA A 240 3.80 -35.71 16.41
N ALA A 241 5.02 -35.21 16.63
CA ALA A 241 5.66 -35.19 17.95
C ALA A 241 4.89 -34.31 18.95
N LEU A 242 4.49 -33.09 18.54
CA LEU A 242 3.68 -32.20 19.38
C LEU A 242 2.31 -32.80 19.70
N THR A 243 1.71 -33.51 18.74
CA THR A 243 0.43 -34.22 18.95
C THR A 243 0.58 -35.34 19.96
N ALA A 244 1.67 -36.12 19.89
CA ALA A 244 1.98 -37.15 20.88
C ALA A 244 2.20 -36.55 22.29
N GLN A 245 2.96 -35.46 22.39
CA GLN A 245 3.17 -34.73 23.64
C GLN A 245 1.86 -34.19 24.22
N LEU A 246 0.98 -33.63 23.39
CA LEU A 246 -0.35 -33.17 23.83
C LEU A 246 -1.22 -34.32 24.34
N ALA A 247 -1.12 -35.51 23.74
CA ALA A 247 -1.84 -36.70 24.18
C ALA A 247 -1.31 -37.21 25.54
N GLU A 248 0.01 -37.17 25.79
CA GLU A 248 0.60 -37.47 27.10
C GLU A 248 0.18 -36.47 28.19
N LEU A 249 -0.09 -35.22 27.79
CA LEU A 249 -0.59 -34.14 28.65
C LEU A 249 -2.14 -34.12 28.77
N ALA A 250 -2.84 -35.10 28.17
CA ALA A 250 -4.27 -35.27 28.38
C ALA A 250 -4.55 -35.67 29.84
N PRO A 251 -5.60 -35.13 30.49
CA PRO A 251 -5.75 -35.26 31.93
C PRO A 251 -6.03 -36.71 32.34
N ALA A 252 -5.21 -37.25 33.24
CA ALA A 252 -5.69 -38.29 34.14
C ALA A 252 -6.80 -37.69 35.04
N ALA A 253 -8.00 -38.26 34.97
CA ALA A 253 -9.21 -38.20 35.82
C ALA A 253 -9.44 -37.02 36.83
N PRO A 254 -10.71 -36.61 37.07
CA PRO A 254 -11.09 -35.28 37.55
C PRO A 254 -11.00 -35.08 39.08
N ASN A 255 -9.81 -35.22 39.68
CA ASN A 255 -9.60 -34.97 41.12
C ASN A 255 -8.50 -33.93 41.44
N SER A 256 -8.11 -33.07 40.50
CA SER A 256 -7.14 -32.02 40.77
C SER A 256 -7.81 -30.70 41.18
N SER A 257 -7.24 -30.03 42.19
CA SER A 257 -7.69 -28.71 42.65
C SER A 257 -7.77 -27.69 41.49
N THR A 258 -8.62 -26.67 41.60
CA THR A 258 -8.79 -25.63 40.57
C THR A 258 -7.47 -24.95 40.20
N ALA A 259 -6.54 -24.80 41.14
CA ALA A 259 -5.21 -24.23 40.91
C ALA A 259 -4.30 -25.17 40.09
N ASP A 260 -4.38 -26.47 40.32
CA ASP A 260 -3.64 -27.47 39.52
C ASP A 260 -4.20 -27.59 38.10
N ARG A 261 -5.52 -27.47 37.95
CA ARG A 261 -6.17 -27.40 36.63
C ARG A 261 -5.67 -26.19 35.85
N LEU A 262 -5.67 -25.00 36.47
CA LEU A 262 -5.21 -23.76 35.84
C LEU A 262 -3.70 -23.78 35.52
N ARG A 263 -2.86 -24.38 36.39
CA ARG A 263 -1.43 -24.58 36.09
C ARG A 263 -1.21 -25.51 34.89
N ARG A 264 -1.98 -26.59 34.78
CA ARG A 264 -1.90 -27.53 33.64
C ARG A 264 -2.44 -26.91 32.36
N GLU A 265 -3.52 -26.12 32.43
CA GLU A 265 -4.05 -25.35 31.31
C GLU A 265 -3.04 -24.29 30.84
N HIS A 266 -2.34 -23.62 31.76
CA HIS A 266 -1.29 -22.66 31.41
C HIS A 266 -0.12 -23.31 30.65
N HIS A 267 0.30 -24.51 31.03
CA HIS A 267 1.33 -25.27 30.30
C HIS A 267 0.96 -25.58 28.84
N ARG A 268 -0.35 -25.63 28.51
CA ARG A 268 -0.82 -25.83 27.13
C ARG A 268 -0.70 -24.59 26.25
N TYR A 269 -0.58 -23.40 26.84
CA TYR A 269 -0.37 -22.14 26.11
C TYR A 269 1.11 -21.86 25.79
N VAL A 270 2.03 -22.68 26.31
CA VAL A 270 3.49 -22.47 26.20
C VAL A 270 4.14 -23.45 25.19
N LEU A 271 3.35 -24.38 24.61
CA LEU A 271 3.80 -25.34 23.58
C LEU A 271 3.53 -24.84 22.16
#